data_AF-A0A947B5K4-F1
#
_entry.id   AF-A0A947B5K4-F1
#
_cell.length_a   1.000
_cell.length_b   1.000
_cell.length_c   1.000
_cell.angle_alpha   90.00
_cell.angle_beta   90.00
_cell.angle_gamma   90.00
#
_symmetry.space_group_name_H-M   'P 1'
#
loop_
_entity.id
_entity.type
_entity.pdbx_description
1 polymer ?
#
loop_
_entity_poly.entity_id
_entity_poly.type
_entity_poly.pdbx_seq_one_letter_code
_entity_poly.pdbx_strand_id
1 'polypeptide(L)'
;MRILAIDTSTPVGSIAIVEGAVLRAQHILNISATHNQRLLPGIDRILMETEWSLNDLDALAVSLGPGSFTGLRIGISIAKGLAWATGKPLAGVPTLDALA
;
A
#
# COMPACT_ATOMS: atom_id res chain seq x y z
N MET A 1 -0.91 1.06 -16.53
CA MET A 1 -1.68 0.97 -15.28
C MET A 1 -0.83 1.47 -14.13
N ARG A 2 -1.35 2.40 -13.34
CA ARG A 2 -0.74 2.97 -12.15
C ARG A 2 -1.34 2.32 -10.91
N ILE A 3 -0.52 1.68 -10.08
CA ILE A 3 -1.02 0.89 -8.95
C ILE A 3 -0.32 1.34 -7.68
N LEU A 4 -1.11 1.64 -6.64
CA LEU A 4 -0.60 1.80 -5.27
C LEU A 4 -0.66 0.45 -4.55
N ALA A 5 0.50 -0.07 -4.16
CA ALA A 5 0.65 -1.31 -3.40
C ALA A 5 0.97 -1.02 -1.93
N ILE A 6 0.34 -1.76 -1.02
CA ILE A 6 0.50 -1.63 0.43
C ILE A 6 0.84 -3.00 1.03
N ASP A 7 1.98 -3.09 1.70
CA ASP A 7 2.34 -4.25 2.50
C ASP A 7 2.57 -3.85 3.97
N THR A 8 1.81 -4.45 4.86
CA THR A 8 1.96 -4.31 6.31
C THR A 8 2.05 -5.67 7.00
N SER A 9 2.45 -6.70 6.25
CA SER A 9 2.58 -8.07 6.74
C SER A 9 3.75 -8.25 7.72
N THR A 10 4.73 -7.35 7.71
CA THR A 10 5.92 -7.41 8.56
C THR A 10 6.08 -6.17 9.47
N PRO A 11 6.98 -6.20 10.48
CA PRO A 11 7.28 -5.03 11.33
C PRO A 11 7.95 -3.86 10.61
N VAL A 12 8.38 -4.05 9.37
CA VAL A 12 8.90 -3.00 8.50
C VAL A 12 7.74 -2.49 7.65
N GLY A 13 7.18 -3.33 6.78
CA GLY A 13 6.13 -2.93 5.84
C GLY A 13 6.58 -1.86 4.85
N SER A 14 5.79 -1.67 3.81
CA SER A 14 6.13 -0.80 2.70
C SER A 14 4.90 -0.34 1.92
N ILE A 15 5.10 0.73 1.16
CA ILE A 15 4.18 1.21 0.16
C ILE A 15 4.95 1.55 -1.11
N ALA A 16 4.33 1.33 -2.27
CA ALA A 16 4.94 1.59 -3.55
C ALA A 16 3.90 2.02 -4.58
N ILE A 17 4.32 2.86 -5.52
CA ILE A 17 3.57 3.17 -6.73
C ILE A 17 4.35 2.63 -7.92
N VAL A 18 3.66 1.85 -8.76
CA VAL A 18 4.20 1.33 -10.02
C VAL A 18 3.38 1.84 -11.19
N GLU A 19 4.03 2.01 -12.35
CA GLU A 19 3.37 2.25 -13.63
C GLU A 19 3.81 1.18 -14.62
N GLY A 20 2.92 0.21 -14.89
CA GLY A 20 3.30 -1.01 -15.58
C GLY A 20 4.35 -1.79 -14.77
N ALA A 21 5.52 -2.02 -15.34
CA ALA A 21 6.64 -2.68 -14.68
C ALA A 21 7.65 -1.71 -14.03
N VAL A 22 7.39 -0.40 -14.08
CA VAL A 22 8.31 0.63 -13.61
C VAL A 22 7.93 1.06 -12.19
N LEU A 23 8.85 0.93 -11.25
CA LEU A 23 8.71 1.53 -9.92
C LEU A 23 8.85 3.05 -10.02
N ARG A 24 7.85 3.78 -9.55
CA ARG A 24 7.81 5.25 -9.60
C ARG A 24 8.21 5.86 -8.27
N ALA A 25 7.70 5.33 -7.17
CA ALA A 25 8.07 5.73 -5.82
C ALA A 25 7.87 4.57 -4.85
N GLN A 26 8.63 4.56 -3.75
CA GLN A 26 8.44 3.63 -2.66
C GLN A 26 8.80 4.28 -1.33
N HIS A 27 8.16 3.79 -0.27
CA HIS A 27 8.51 4.18 1.08
C HIS A 27 8.50 2.95 1.99
N ILE A 28 9.63 2.72 2.65
CA ILE A 28 9.78 1.69 3.66
C ILE A 28 9.23 2.26 4.96
N LEU A 29 8.25 1.58 5.53
CA LEU A 29 7.69 1.98 6.81
C LEU A 29 8.58 1.37 7.90
N ASN A 30 8.65 2.03 9.05
CA ASN A 30 9.18 1.37 10.24
C ASN A 30 8.02 1.26 11.23
N ILE A 31 7.34 0.11 11.14
CA ILE A 31 6.04 -0.15 11.75
C ILE A 31 6.18 -0.52 13.24
N SER A 32 7.38 -0.81 13.72
CA SER A 32 7.69 -1.13 15.13
C SER A 32 7.31 -0.02 16.14
N ALA A 33 7.19 1.25 15.72
CA ALA A 33 6.95 2.37 16.63
C ALA A 33 5.48 2.83 16.73
N THR A 34 4.67 2.78 15.66
CA THR A 34 3.22 3.06 15.67
C THR A 34 2.63 2.82 14.27
N HIS A 35 1.89 1.72 14.07
CA HIS A 35 1.46 1.26 12.75
C HIS A 35 0.58 2.28 11.98
N ASN A 36 -0.32 2.99 12.67
CA ASN A 36 -1.38 3.78 12.01
C ASN A 36 -0.93 5.21 11.63
N GLN A 37 0.04 5.79 12.33
CA GLN A 37 0.43 7.20 12.13
C GLN A 37 1.38 7.40 10.94
N ARG A 38 1.87 6.32 10.32
CA ARG A 38 2.91 6.42 9.27
C ARG A 38 2.43 6.01 7.88
N LEU A 39 1.41 5.13 7.79
CA LEU A 39 0.97 4.59 6.50
C LEU A 39 0.32 5.67 5.63
N LEU A 40 -0.68 6.39 6.14
CA LEU A 40 -1.36 7.45 5.36
C LEU A 40 -0.41 8.61 4.99
N PRO A 41 0.43 9.16 5.90
CA PRO A 41 1.43 10.15 5.51
C PRO A 41 2.46 9.62 4.51
N GLY A 42 2.80 8.33 4.61
CA GLY A 42 3.67 7.69 3.62
C GLY A 42 3.02 7.65 2.23
N ILE A 43 1.72 7.32 2.16
CA ILE A 43 0.97 7.30 0.89
C ILE A 43 0.93 8.69 0.28
N ASP A 44 0.61 9.70 1.09
CA ASP A 44 0.60 11.10 0.68
C ASP A 44 1.97 11.54 0.13
N ARG A 45 3.04 11.17 0.85
CA ARG A 45 4.42 11.44 0.43
C ARG A 45 4.75 10.84 -0.93
N ILE A 46 4.52 9.55 -1.15
CA ILE A 46 4.88 8.92 -2.42
C ILE A 46 4.02 9.41 -3.59
N LEU A 47 2.77 9.82 -3.32
CA LEU A 47 1.92 10.48 -4.30
C LEU A 47 2.51 11.83 -4.71
N MET A 48 2.92 12.66 -3.73
CA MET A 48 3.61 13.93 -3.99
C MET A 48 4.93 13.73 -4.75
N GLU A 49 5.74 12.73 -4.41
CA GLU A 49 6.99 12.41 -5.12
C GLU A 49 6.76 12.05 -6.60
N THR A 50 5.59 11.49 -6.92
CA THR A 50 5.18 11.18 -8.31
C THR A 50 4.40 12.31 -8.99
N GLU A 51 4.13 13.42 -8.30
CA GLU A 51 3.22 14.49 -8.75
C GLU A 51 1.82 13.95 -9.11
N TRP A 52 1.37 12.88 -8.44
CA TRP A 52 0.08 12.24 -8.67
C TRP A 52 -0.86 12.42 -7.49
N SER A 53 -2.14 12.33 -7.78
CA SER A 53 -3.20 12.25 -6.80
C SER A 53 -3.74 10.82 -6.71
N LEU A 54 -4.53 10.55 -5.68
CA LEU A 54 -5.29 9.28 -5.60
C LEU A 54 -6.13 9.04 -6.86
N ASN A 55 -6.62 10.08 -7.53
CA ASN A 55 -7.45 9.97 -8.74
C ASN A 55 -6.67 9.53 -9.97
N ASP A 56 -5.35 9.71 -10.01
CA ASP A 56 -4.49 9.31 -11.13
C ASP A 56 -4.13 7.82 -11.12
N LEU A 57 -4.41 7.11 -10.02
CA LEU A 57 -4.20 5.68 -9.90
C LEU A 57 -5.25 4.86 -10.69
N ASP A 58 -4.91 3.69 -11.20
CA ASP A 58 -5.89 2.81 -11.84
C ASP A 58 -6.44 1.76 -10.88
N ALA A 59 -5.62 1.33 -9.90
CA ALA A 59 -5.98 0.28 -8.94
C ALA A 59 -5.19 0.41 -7.64
N LEU A 60 -5.65 -0.32 -6.63
CA LEU A 60 -4.98 -0.50 -5.35
C LEU A 60 -4.63 -1.99 -5.17
N ALA A 61 -3.53 -2.28 -4.48
CA ALA A 61 -3.13 -3.63 -4.11
C ALA A 61 -2.74 -3.69 -2.62
N VAL A 62 -3.09 -4.79 -1.95
CA VAL A 62 -2.75 -4.99 -0.53
C VAL A 62 -2.38 -6.43 -0.23
N SER A 63 -1.39 -6.63 0.64
CA SER A 63 -1.03 -7.96 1.15
C SER A 63 -2.15 -8.59 2.00
N LEU A 64 -2.42 -9.87 1.77
CA LEU A 64 -3.44 -10.65 2.49
C LEU A 64 -2.88 -11.54 3.61
N GLY A 65 -1.57 -11.69 3.68
CA GLY A 65 -0.90 -12.62 4.60
C GLY A 65 -0.42 -13.90 3.90
N PRO A 66 0.23 -14.81 4.66
CA PRO A 66 0.44 -14.76 6.11
C PRO A 66 1.35 -13.61 6.56
N GLY A 67 1.23 -13.20 7.83
CA GLY A 67 1.99 -12.08 8.40
C GLY A 67 1.42 -11.58 9.73
N SER A 68 1.85 -10.40 10.15
CA SER A 68 1.37 -9.69 11.34
C SER A 68 -0.14 -9.49 11.30
N PHE A 69 -0.87 -10.09 12.25
CA PHE A 69 -2.32 -9.97 12.34
C PHE A 69 -2.79 -8.50 12.44
N THR A 70 -2.14 -7.72 13.31
CA THR A 70 -2.42 -6.30 13.49
C THR A 70 -2.04 -5.50 12.25
N GLY A 71 -0.85 -5.75 11.70
CA GLY A 71 -0.35 -5.06 10.52
C GLY A 71 -1.25 -5.27 9.31
N LEU A 72 -1.56 -6.52 8.98
CA LEU A 72 -2.44 -6.88 7.87
C LEU A 72 -3.81 -6.23 8.00
N ARG A 73 -4.43 -6.26 9.20
CA ARG A 73 -5.73 -5.62 9.42
C ARG A 73 -5.68 -4.11 9.19
N ILE A 74 -4.61 -3.43 9.61
CA ILE A 74 -4.44 -1.99 9.37
C ILE A 74 -4.31 -1.70 7.87
N GLY A 75 -3.40 -2.39 7.18
CA GLY A 75 -3.17 -2.21 5.75
C GLY A 75 -4.43 -2.48 4.91
N ILE A 76 -5.11 -3.60 5.19
CA ILE A 76 -6.38 -3.97 4.51
C ILE A 76 -7.48 -2.94 4.79
N SER A 77 -7.60 -2.45 6.01
CA SER A 77 -8.64 -1.46 6.36
C SER A 77 -8.42 -0.14 5.62
N ILE A 78 -7.18 0.34 5.56
CA ILE A 78 -6.83 1.55 4.82
C ILE A 78 -7.04 1.35 3.32
N ALA A 79 -6.56 0.24 2.76
CA ALA A 79 -6.74 -0.07 1.34
C ALA A 79 -8.23 -0.12 0.94
N LYS A 80 -9.07 -0.75 1.78
CA LYS A 80 -10.53 -0.76 1.59
C LYS A 80 -11.15 0.63 1.68
N GLY A 81 -10.73 1.44 2.66
CA GLY A 81 -11.20 2.82 2.81
C GLY A 81 -10.87 3.68 1.58
N LEU A 82 -9.65 3.58 1.07
CA LEU A 82 -9.22 4.25 -0.16
C LEU A 82 -10.01 3.75 -1.37
N ALA A 83 -10.12 2.44 -1.55
CA ALA A 83 -10.89 1.83 -2.64
C ALA A 83 -12.35 2.31 -2.65
N TRP A 84 -12.97 2.35 -1.47
CA TRP A 84 -14.33 2.83 -1.28
C TRP A 84 -14.46 4.32 -1.64
N ALA A 85 -13.53 5.15 -1.15
CA ALA A 85 -13.55 6.59 -1.39
C ALA A 85 -13.32 6.96 -2.86
N THR A 86 -12.49 6.19 -3.58
CA THR A 86 -12.11 6.49 -4.97
C THR A 86 -12.87 5.67 -6.01
N GLY A 87 -13.65 4.67 -5.60
CA GLY A 87 -14.30 3.71 -6.50
C GLY A 87 -13.33 2.82 -7.28
N LYS A 88 -12.08 2.68 -6.81
CA LYS A 88 -11.01 1.98 -7.54
C LYS A 88 -10.99 0.49 -7.19
N PRO A 89 -10.67 -0.39 -8.14
CA PRO A 89 -10.52 -1.81 -7.85
C PRO A 89 -9.39 -2.03 -6.84
N LEU A 90 -9.60 -2.97 -5.92
CA LEU A 90 -8.64 -3.38 -4.90
C LEU A 90 -8.30 -4.86 -5.08
N ALA A 91 -7.03 -5.16 -5.35
CA ALA A 91 -6.52 -6.52 -5.43
C ALA A 91 -5.88 -6.94 -4.09
N GLY A 92 -6.23 -8.13 -3.63
CA GLY A 92 -5.53 -8.77 -2.52
C GLY A 92 -4.45 -9.71 -3.04
N VAL A 93 -3.23 -9.60 -2.53
CA VAL A 93 -2.08 -10.41 -2.94
C VAL A 93 -1.62 -11.27 -1.77
N PRO A 94 -1.57 -12.62 -1.89
CA PRO A 94 -0.95 -13.45 -0.87
C PRO A 94 0.51 -13.05 -0.64
N THR A 95 0.91 -12.87 0.62
CA THR A 95 2.21 -12.30 0.96
C THR A 95 3.38 -13.14 0.48
N LEU A 96 3.24 -14.48 0.48
CA LEU A 96 4.28 -15.37 -0.03
C LEU A 96 4.41 -15.30 -1.55
N ASP A 97 3.30 -15.13 -2.27
CA ASP A 97 3.32 -14.95 -3.72
C ASP A 97 4.01 -13.62 -4.10
N ALA A 98 3.88 -12.59 -3.25
CA ALA A 98 4.57 -11.31 -3.45
C ALA A 98 6.09 -11.38 -3.19
N LEU A 99 6.58 -12.41 -2.50
CA LEU A 99 8.00 -12.63 -2.19
C LEU A 99 8.69 -13.61 -3.16
N ALA A 100 7.91 -14.41 -3.89
CA ALA A 100 8.39 -15.53 -4.70
C ALA A 100 8.93 -15.14 -6.08
#